data_AF-A0A2D4K4K8-F1
#
_entry.id   AF-A0A2D4K4K8-F1
#
_cell.length_a   1.000
_cell.length_b   1.000
_cell.length_c   1.000
_cell.angle_alpha   90.00
_cell.angle_beta   90.00
_cell.angle_gamma   90.00
#
_symmetry.space_group_name_H-M   'P 1'
#
loop_
_entity.id
_entity.type
_entity.pdbx_description
1 polymer ?
#
loop_
_entity_poly.entity_id
_entity_poly.type
_entity_poly.pdbx_seq_one_letter_code
_entity_poly.pdbx_strand_id
1 'polypeptide(L)'
;KRLVKVKVTFKHDSSTLEVQDDHIKGPLKVGTVVEVRNPDGTYQEAVINKLTDASWYTVVFDDGDEKTLRRSSLCLKGERHFAESETLDQLPLTNPEHFGTPVIGKKTNRG
;
A
#
# COMPACT_ATOMS: atom_id res chain seq x y z
N LYS A 1 -6.99 -7.46 -8.89
CA LYS A 1 -6.72 -7.06 -10.31
C LYS A 1 -5.37 -6.34 -10.34
N ARG A 2 -4.42 -6.77 -11.19
CA ARG A 2 -3.16 -6.04 -11.39
C ARG A 2 -3.50 -4.74 -12.12
N LEU A 3 -3.13 -3.60 -11.53
CA LEU A 3 -3.37 -2.28 -12.11
C LEU A 3 -2.03 -1.55 -12.11
N VAL A 4 -1.65 -0.98 -13.24
CA VAL A 4 -0.38 -0.27 -13.37
C VAL A 4 -0.65 1.12 -13.92
N LYS A 5 -0.09 2.12 -13.25
CA LYS A 5 -0.03 3.48 -13.75
C LYS A 5 1.25 3.67 -14.56
N VAL A 6 1.11 4.14 -15.78
CA VAL A 6 2.18 4.32 -16.75
C VAL A 6 2.37 5.81 -16.97
N LYS A 7 3.54 6.33 -16.60
CA LYS A 7 3.97 7.69 -16.98
C LYS A 7 4.70 7.61 -18.31
N VAL A 8 4.21 8.33 -19.31
CA VAL A 8 4.73 8.38 -20.67
C VAL A 8 5.13 9.80 -21.06
N THR A 9 6.05 9.94 -22.02
CA THR A 9 6.35 11.21 -22.71
C THR A 9 6.01 11.05 -24.19
N PHE A 10 5.13 11.89 -24.73
CA PHE A 10 4.78 11.89 -26.13
C PHE A 10 5.96 12.36 -26.99
N LYS A 11 6.20 11.68 -28.11
CA LYS A 11 7.32 12.03 -29.00
C LYS A 11 7.11 13.35 -29.74
N HIS A 12 5.87 13.67 -30.08
CA HIS A 12 5.54 14.85 -30.89
C HIS A 12 5.70 16.16 -30.11
N ASP A 13 5.15 16.21 -28.90
CA ASP A 13 5.07 17.47 -28.12
C ASP A 13 5.92 17.47 -26.85
N SER A 14 6.68 16.40 -26.58
CA SER A 14 7.46 16.20 -25.34
C SER A 14 6.65 16.32 -24.04
N SER A 15 5.32 16.30 -24.13
CA SER A 15 4.42 16.38 -22.99
C SER A 15 4.40 15.04 -22.24
N THR A 16 4.26 15.09 -20.91
CA THR A 16 4.15 13.88 -20.09
C THR A 16 2.71 13.63 -19.66
N LEU A 17 2.28 12.37 -19.67
CA LEU A 17 0.96 11.96 -19.21
C LEU A 17 1.07 10.72 -18.33
N GLU A 18 0.18 10.60 -17.33
CA GLU A 18 0.00 9.37 -16.55
C GLU A 18 -1.35 8.74 -16.91
N VAL A 19 -1.33 7.49 -17.38
CA VAL A 19 -2.54 6.71 -17.73
C VAL A 19 -2.49 5.32 -17.10
N GLN A 20 -3.62 4.60 -17.11
CA GLN A 20 -3.63 3.17 -16.75
C GLN A 20 -3.10 2.32 -17.90
N ASP A 21 -2.67 1.11 -17.59
CA ASP A 21 -2.16 0.16 -18.57
C ASP A 21 -3.20 -0.23 -19.64
N ASP A 22 -4.49 -0.18 -19.32
CA ASP A 22 -5.60 -0.39 -20.28
C ASP A 22 -5.59 0.62 -21.46
N HIS A 23 -4.92 1.77 -21.32
CA HIS A 23 -4.80 2.79 -22.38
C HIS A 23 -3.49 2.71 -23.18
N ILE A 24 -2.62 1.75 -22.86
CA ILE A 24 -1.32 1.56 -23.51
C ILE A 24 -1.40 0.36 -24.44
N LYS A 25 -1.05 0.57 -25.71
CA LYS A 25 -0.79 -0.50 -26.67
C LYS A 25 0.71 -0.70 -26.83
N GLY A 26 1.17 -1.91 -26.51
CA GLY A 26 2.57 -2.30 -26.59
C GLY A 26 3.12 -2.87 -25.28
N PRO A 27 4.42 -3.19 -25.22
CA PRO A 27 5.04 -3.74 -24.04
C PRO A 27 5.13 -2.73 -22.90
N LEU A 28 4.66 -3.10 -21.70
CA LEU A 28 4.78 -2.30 -20.48
C LEU A 28 6.20 -2.36 -19.92
N LYS A 29 7.15 -1.71 -20.61
CA LYS A 29 8.56 -1.65 -20.23
C LYS A 29 9.08 -0.21 -20.37
N VAL A 30 9.69 0.30 -19.30
CA VAL A 30 10.34 1.62 -19.28
C VAL A 30 11.38 1.73 -20.40
N GLY A 31 11.42 2.88 -21.05
CA GLY A 31 12.28 3.18 -22.21
C GLY A 31 11.72 2.67 -23.55
N THR A 32 10.57 1.99 -23.56
CA THR A 32 9.99 1.48 -24.80
C THR A 32 8.98 2.46 -25.38
N VAL A 33 8.94 2.51 -26.72
CA VAL A 33 7.94 3.25 -27.48
C VAL A 33 6.65 2.45 -27.51
N VAL A 34 5.54 3.11 -27.17
CA VAL A 34 4.19 2.54 -27.13
C VAL A 34 3.19 3.54 -27.69
N GLU A 35 2.01 3.05 -28.06
CA GLU A 35 0.89 3.92 -28.45
C GLU A 35 -0.03 4.15 -27.26
N VAL A 36 -0.29 5.42 -26.95
CA VAL A 36 -1.12 5.83 -25.82
C VAL A 36 -2.45 6.35 -26.34
N ARG A 37 -3.55 5.87 -25.78
CA ARG A 37 -4.89 6.38 -26.10
C ARG A 37 -5.10 7.74 -25.43
N ASN A 38 -5.28 8.76 -26.25
CA ASN A 38 -5.66 10.10 -25.81
C ASN A 38 -7.18 10.18 -25.50
N PRO A 39 -7.62 11.19 -24.72
CA PRO A 39 -9.04 11.38 -24.39
C PRO A 39 -9.97 11.59 -25.59
N ASP A 40 -9.42 12.10 -26.69
CA ASP A 40 -10.08 12.26 -28.00
C ASP A 40 -10.27 10.91 -28.73
N GLY A 41 -9.75 9.81 -28.18
CA GLY A 41 -9.81 8.47 -28.75
C GLY A 41 -8.69 8.16 -29.74
N THR A 42 -7.80 9.12 -30.05
CA THR A 42 -6.66 8.90 -30.95
C THR A 42 -5.53 8.16 -30.21
N TYR A 43 -4.68 7.48 -30.98
CA TYR A 43 -3.47 6.86 -30.44
C TYR A 43 -2.26 7.67 -30.87
N GLN A 44 -1.35 7.92 -29.93
CA GLN A 44 -0.15 8.68 -30.21
C GLN A 44 1.08 8.00 -29.61
N GLU A 45 2.19 8.06 -30.34
CA GLU A 45 3.46 7.46 -29.90
C GLU A 45 4.04 8.21 -28.70
N ALA A 46 4.38 7.44 -27.66
CA ALA A 46 5.03 7.95 -26.46
C ALA A 46 6.07 6.94 -25.94
N VAL A 47 7.01 7.42 -25.13
CA VAL A 47 8.01 6.60 -24.45
C VAL A 47 7.60 6.41 -23.00
N ILE A 48 7.63 5.18 -22.49
CA ILE A 48 7.35 4.90 -21.08
C ILE A 48 8.52 5.38 -20.21
N ASN A 49 8.27 6.28 -19.27
CA ASN A 49 9.27 6.78 -18.32
C ASN A 49 9.22 6.04 -16.98
N LYS A 50 8.02 5.69 -16.51
CA LYS A 50 7.83 5.07 -15.19
C LYS A 50 6.62 4.16 -15.20
N LEU A 51 6.76 3.03 -14.52
CA LEU A 51 5.66 2.11 -14.19
C LEU A 51 5.47 2.14 -12.68
N THR A 52 4.25 2.38 -12.25
CA THR A 52 3.89 2.43 -10.82
C THR A 52 2.80 1.41 -10.55
N ASP A 53 3.03 0.51 -9.59
CA ASP A 53 1.98 -0.39 -9.11
C ASP A 53 0.82 0.42 -8.54
N ALA A 54 -0.36 0.20 -9.10
CA ALA A 54 -1.62 0.77 -8.66
C ALA A 54 -2.63 -0.34 -8.39
N SER A 55 -2.16 -1.53 -8.01
CA SER A 55 -3.00 -2.64 -7.60
C SER A 55 -3.73 -2.31 -6.29
N TRP A 56 -4.90 -2.90 -6.15
CA TRP A 56 -5.71 -2.86 -4.93
C TRP A 56 -5.77 -4.27 -4.34
N TYR A 57 -5.69 -4.34 -3.02
CA TYR A 57 -5.69 -5.58 -2.26
C TYR A 57 -6.85 -5.54 -1.28
N THR A 58 -7.72 -6.54 -1.34
CA THR A 58 -8.75 -6.75 -0.32
C THR A 58 -8.15 -7.56 0.81
N VAL A 59 -8.15 -7.00 2.01
CA VAL A 59 -7.74 -7.67 3.24
C VAL A 59 -9.00 -7.98 4.03
N VAL A 60 -9.10 -9.22 4.50
CA VAL A 60 -10.11 -9.66 5.46
C VAL A 60 -9.45 -9.68 6.83
N PHE A 61 -9.98 -8.90 7.78
CA PHE A 61 -9.52 -8.86 9.16
C PHE A 61 -10.16 -9.98 9.99
N ASP A 62 -9.62 -10.26 11.18
CA ASP A 62 -10.06 -11.38 12.03
C ASP A 62 -11.50 -11.23 12.55
N ASP A 63 -12.03 -10.01 12.58
CA ASP A 63 -13.43 -9.69 12.90
C ASP A 63 -14.37 -9.88 11.71
N GLY A 64 -13.83 -10.25 10.54
CA GLY A 64 -14.58 -10.43 9.30
C GLY A 64 -14.73 -9.17 8.46
N ASP A 65 -14.16 -8.03 8.88
CA ASP A 65 -14.21 -6.80 8.10
C ASP A 65 -13.33 -6.91 6.85
N GLU A 66 -13.84 -6.38 5.73
CA GLU A 66 -13.09 -6.31 4.47
C GLU A 66 -12.67 -4.88 4.17
N LYS A 67 -11.39 -4.68 3.86
CA LYS A 67 -10.87 -3.37 3.44
C LYS A 67 -10.00 -3.46 2.21
N THR A 68 -10.21 -2.52 1.29
CA THR A 68 -9.39 -2.40 0.08
C THR A 68 -8.25 -1.41 0.33
N LEU A 69 -7.01 -1.88 0.19
CA LEU A 69 -5.78 -1.13 0.51
C LEU A 69 -4.78 -1.13 -0.66
N ARG A 70 -3.86 -0.17 -0.64
CA ARG A 70 -2.69 -0.13 -1.54
C ARG A 70 -1.60 -1.05 -1.01
N ARG A 71 -0.73 -1.53 -1.91
CA ARG A 71 0.45 -2.32 -1.52
C ARG A 71 1.31 -1.64 -0.45
N SER A 72 1.48 -0.32 -0.56
CA SER A 72 2.23 0.51 0.40
C SER A 72 1.61 0.53 1.80
N SER A 73 0.34 0.17 1.94
CA SER A 73 -0.38 0.12 3.22
C SER A 73 -0.46 -1.29 3.80
N LEU A 74 0.13 -2.28 3.14
CA LEU A 74 0.19 -3.66 3.61
C LEU A 74 1.56 -3.92 4.24
N CYS A 75 1.54 -4.49 5.45
CA CYS A 75 2.72 -5.12 6.04
C CYS A 75 2.60 -6.64 5.81
N LEU A 76 3.44 -7.20 4.95
CA LEU A 76 3.44 -8.65 4.73
C LEU A 76 4.02 -9.35 5.97
N LYS A 77 3.27 -10.30 6.51
CA LYS A 77 3.70 -11.13 7.63
C LYS A 77 4.80 -12.09 7.16
N GLY A 78 6.06 -11.75 7.45
CA GLY A 78 7.22 -12.59 7.11
C GLY A 78 8.37 -11.83 6.45
N GLU A 79 9.10 -11.06 7.25
CA GLU A 79 10.56 -10.80 7.21
C GLU A 79 10.82 -9.48 7.96
N ARG A 80 11.44 -9.60 9.15
CA ARG A 80 12.23 -8.59 9.89
C ARG A 80 11.69 -7.15 10.08
N HIS A 81 10.44 -6.85 9.75
CA HIS A 81 9.80 -5.54 9.98
C HIS A 81 8.56 -5.59 10.87
N PHE A 82 8.11 -6.79 11.25
CA PHE A 82 7.12 -6.97 12.30
C PHE A 82 7.91 -7.22 13.59
N ALA A 83 8.19 -6.16 14.35
CA ALA A 83 8.67 -6.38 15.70
C ALA A 83 7.51 -7.05 16.45
N GLU A 84 7.69 -8.31 16.87
CA GLU A 84 6.71 -9.02 17.71
C GLU A 84 6.30 -8.21 18.95
N SER A 85 7.12 -7.23 19.35
CA SER A 85 6.85 -6.27 20.42
C SER A 85 5.82 -5.17 20.09
N GLU A 86 5.39 -5.02 18.83
CA GLU A 86 4.37 -4.04 18.41
C GLU A 86 2.99 -4.66 18.15
N THR A 87 2.80 -5.96 18.44
CA THR A 87 1.47 -6.56 18.43
C THR A 87 0.66 -6.07 19.63
N LEU A 88 -0.46 -5.39 19.36
CA LEU A 88 -1.49 -5.06 20.36
C LEU A 88 -2.09 -6.31 21.04
N ASP A 89 -1.85 -7.50 20.48
CA ASP A 89 -2.24 -8.80 21.04
C ASP A 89 -1.60 -9.10 22.40
N GLN A 90 -0.49 -8.43 22.74
CA GLN A 90 0.16 -8.56 24.05
C GLN A 90 -0.26 -7.47 25.05
N LEU A 91 -1.27 -6.64 24.73
CA LEU A 91 -1.83 -5.75 25.76
C LEU A 91 -2.51 -6.61 26.84
N PRO A 92 -2.33 -6.29 28.13
CA PRO A 92 -2.86 -7.08 29.26
C PRO A 92 -4.39 -7.00 29.41
N LEU A 93 -5.11 -6.62 28.34
CA LEU A 93 -6.56 -6.52 28.27
C LEU A 93 -7.24 -7.85 27.90
N THR A 94 -6.48 -8.90 27.55
CA THR A 94 -7.03 -10.23 27.21
C THR A 94 -6.80 -11.29 28.28
N ASN A 95 -6.10 -10.98 29.39
CA ASN A 95 -5.84 -11.92 30.48
C ASN A 95 -6.13 -11.31 31.87
N PRO A 96 -7.34 -11.52 32.42
CA PRO A 96 -7.71 -11.08 33.77
C PRO A 96 -6.88 -11.71 34.90
N GLU A 97 -6.22 -12.84 34.63
CA GLU A 97 -5.50 -13.66 35.62
C GLU A 97 -4.19 -13.02 36.13
N HIS A 98 -3.73 -11.91 35.53
CA HIS A 98 -2.56 -11.16 36.01
C HIS A 98 -2.87 -10.13 37.11
N PHE A 99 -4.11 -10.04 37.60
CA PHE A 99 -4.45 -9.24 38.80
C PHE A 99 -3.97 -9.87 40.13
N GLY A 100 -2.92 -10.69 40.08
CA GLY A 100 -2.39 -11.46 41.20
C GLY A 100 -1.54 -10.68 42.21
N THR A 101 -1.51 -9.34 42.18
CA THR A 101 -0.92 -8.56 43.28
C THR A 101 -1.77 -7.35 43.60
N PRO A 102 -2.43 -7.29 44.77
CA PRO A 102 -3.10 -6.06 45.18
C PRO A 102 -2.04 -4.97 45.37
N VAL A 103 -2.22 -3.82 44.72
CA VAL A 103 -1.46 -2.60 45.02
C VAL A 103 -1.91 -2.03 46.36
N ILE A 104 -1.43 -2.65 47.45
CA ILE A 104 -1.45 -2.07 48.79
C ILE A 104 -0.03 -1.71 49.20
N GLY A 105 0.18 -0.41 49.40
CA GLY A 105 1.32 0.18 50.10
C GLY A 105 1.58 1.60 49.59
N LYS A 106 1.69 2.65 50.41
CA LYS A 106 1.65 2.80 51.86
C LYS A 106 1.62 4.32 52.10
N LYS A 107 0.65 4.84 52.88
CA LYS A 107 0.76 6.20 53.44
C LYS A 107 1.99 6.25 54.35
N THR A 108 2.88 7.23 54.17
CA THR A 108 3.76 7.67 55.25
C THR A 108 3.72 9.18 55.39
N ASN A 109 3.44 9.59 56.63
CA ASN A 109 3.34 10.94 57.14
C ASN A 109 4.72 11.39 57.68
N ARG A 110 4.88 12.72 57.78
CA ARG A 110 5.85 13.51 58.57
C ARG A 110 7.25 13.78 58.00
N GLY A 111 7.55 15.06 58.05
CA GLY A 111 8.83 15.75 57.84
C GLY A 111 8.51 17.23 57.79
#